data_AF-A0A2G4GII8-F1
#
_entry.id   AF-A0A2G4GII8-F1
#
_cell.length_a   1.000
_cell.length_b   1.000
_cell.length_c   1.000
_cell.angle_alpha   90.00
_cell.angle_beta   90.00
_cell.angle_gamma   90.00
#
_symmetry.space_group_name_H-M   'P 1'
#
loop_
_entity.id
_entity.type
_entity.pdbx_description
1 polymer ?
#
loop_
_entity_poly.entity_id
_entity_poly.type
_entity_poly.pdbx_seq_one_letter_code
_entity_poly.pdbx_strand_id
1 'polypeptide(L)'
;MSKFVFLIPLLPLIGFLINGLGRNLLSRTAVVLIGCGTLISSFILSAILFKEILSKGIATGVITYFDFINTAGLDIKFAFQVDQLSVLFLLIITGIGSLIHIYSAAYMHDETVPHYARYFAYLNLFVFSMLLLVLGANFVVMFIGWEGVGLCSYLLIGFWFKNADYNNAAKKAFVMNRIGDLGFLLAIFWMLSQFGTVAYLDLFPKVASAPIPVLTGITMLLFIGAMGKSAQIPLYTWLPDAMAGPTPVSALIHAATMVTAGIYMIARSNVLYSLAPISQNVVAIIGISTALLAATIALKQNDIKKILAYSTVSQLGLMFLALGVGAYGAGVFHVMTHAFFKALLFLGAGSVIHAMHHEQDITKMGGLKK
;
A
#
# COMPACT_ATOMS: atom_id res chain seq x y z
N MET A 1 19.75 -3.43 15.97
CA MET A 1 18.41 -3.99 15.69
C MET A 1 18.34 -4.85 14.42
N SER A 2 19.39 -4.92 13.59
CA SER A 2 19.39 -5.63 12.29
C SER A 2 18.87 -7.07 12.34
N LYS A 3 19.25 -7.88 13.34
CA LYS A 3 18.77 -9.26 13.49
C LYS A 3 17.28 -9.39 13.79
N PHE A 4 16.61 -8.33 14.22
CA PHE A 4 15.21 -8.34 14.66
C PHE A 4 14.25 -7.65 13.70
N VAL A 5 14.72 -7.22 12.51
CA VAL A 5 13.87 -6.55 11.51
C VAL A 5 12.69 -7.43 11.09
N PHE A 6 12.89 -8.75 11.02
CA PHE A 6 11.81 -9.69 10.68
C PHE A 6 10.62 -9.65 11.65
N LEU A 7 10.82 -9.21 12.90
CA LEU A 7 9.74 -9.07 13.86
C LEU A 7 8.72 -8.01 13.43
N ILE A 8 9.14 -6.98 12.68
CA ILE A 8 8.28 -5.88 12.24
C ILE A 8 7.10 -6.40 11.39
N PRO A 9 7.30 -7.17 10.30
CA PRO A 9 6.20 -7.81 9.59
C PRO A 9 5.63 -9.04 10.33
N LEU A 10 6.45 -9.79 11.07
CA LEU A 10 5.99 -11.02 11.73
C LEU A 10 4.91 -10.75 12.80
N LEU A 11 5.01 -9.64 13.55
CA LEU A 11 4.04 -9.30 14.58
C LEU A 11 2.60 -9.14 14.04
N PRO A 12 2.34 -8.34 12.99
CA PRO A 12 1.04 -8.30 12.32
C PRO A 12 0.61 -9.66 11.79
N LEU A 13 1.53 -10.48 11.26
CA LEU A 13 1.20 -11.84 10.82
C LEU A 13 0.75 -12.73 11.99
N ILE A 14 1.41 -12.64 13.14
CA ILE A 14 0.98 -13.32 14.38
C ILE A 14 -0.41 -12.84 14.78
N GLY A 15 -0.68 -11.53 14.74
CA GLY A 15 -2.00 -10.99 15.04
C GLY A 15 -3.08 -11.49 14.07
N PHE A 16 -2.76 -11.62 12.78
CA PHE A 16 -3.63 -12.26 11.78
C PHE A 16 -3.93 -13.71 12.14
N LEU A 17 -2.90 -14.51 12.44
CA LEU A 17 -3.06 -15.94 12.75
C LEU A 17 -3.88 -16.15 14.03
N ILE A 18 -3.57 -15.42 15.10
CA ILE A 18 -4.29 -15.55 16.37
C ILE A 18 -5.74 -15.11 16.23
N ASN A 19 -6.01 -13.92 15.66
CA ASN A 19 -7.39 -13.44 15.50
C ASN A 19 -8.18 -14.26 14.46
N GLY A 20 -7.52 -14.76 13.41
CA GLY A 20 -8.14 -15.57 12.36
C GLY A 20 -8.50 -16.98 12.83
N LEU A 21 -7.56 -17.70 13.45
CA LEU A 21 -7.77 -19.05 13.98
C LEU A 21 -8.63 -19.03 15.24
N GLY A 22 -8.45 -18.02 16.10
CA GLY A 22 -9.21 -17.81 17.32
C GLY A 22 -10.57 -17.14 17.12
N ARG A 23 -11.05 -16.95 15.88
CA ARG A 23 -12.23 -16.11 15.59
C ARG A 23 -13.52 -16.49 16.33
N ASN A 24 -13.68 -17.77 16.67
CA ASN A 24 -14.86 -18.28 17.37
C ASN A 24 -14.63 -18.47 18.88
N LEU A 25 -13.39 -18.25 19.35
CA LEU A 25 -12.95 -18.55 20.73
C LEU A 25 -12.60 -17.28 21.51
N LEU A 26 -12.10 -16.25 20.82
CA LEU A 26 -11.62 -15.03 21.46
C LEU A 26 -12.77 -14.09 21.81
N SER A 27 -12.63 -13.41 22.95
CA SER A 27 -13.50 -12.29 23.31
C SER A 27 -13.16 -11.05 22.46
N ARG A 28 -14.12 -10.11 22.35
CA ARG A 28 -13.92 -8.86 21.61
C ARG A 28 -12.69 -8.10 22.11
N THR A 29 -12.51 -8.00 23.43
CA THR A 29 -11.36 -7.33 24.05
C THR A 29 -10.04 -7.99 23.67
N ALA A 30 -9.98 -9.33 23.66
CA ALA A 30 -8.78 -10.05 23.25
C ALA A 30 -8.44 -9.78 21.78
N VAL A 31 -9.44 -9.79 20.89
CA VAL A 31 -9.25 -9.49 19.45
C VAL A 31 -8.62 -8.11 19.25
N VAL A 32 -9.13 -7.09 19.93
CA VAL A 32 -8.58 -5.72 19.85
C VAL A 32 -7.17 -5.67 20.41
N LEU A 33 -6.95 -6.25 21.58
CA LEU A 33 -5.63 -6.22 22.24
C LEU A 33 -4.57 -6.89 21.35
N ILE A 34 -4.90 -8.01 20.71
CA ILE A 34 -4.01 -8.71 19.79
C ILE A 34 -3.82 -7.91 18.50
N GLY A 35 -4.92 -7.46 17.89
CA GLY A 35 -4.90 -6.73 16.61
C GLY A 35 -4.12 -5.42 16.70
N CYS A 36 -4.48 -4.55 17.66
CA CYS A 36 -3.81 -3.29 17.89
C CYS A 36 -2.42 -3.48 18.52
N GLY A 37 -2.29 -4.37 19.52
CA GLY A 37 -1.06 -4.54 20.27
C GLY A 37 0.11 -5.00 19.39
N THR A 38 -0.13 -5.99 18.53
CA THR A 38 0.89 -6.46 17.58
C THR A 38 1.37 -5.36 16.64
N LEU A 39 0.45 -4.52 16.16
CA LEU A 39 0.80 -3.43 15.25
C LEU A 39 1.53 -2.27 15.95
N ILE A 40 1.10 -1.92 17.17
CA ILE A 40 1.79 -0.92 18.01
C ILE A 40 3.21 -1.40 18.34
N SER A 41 3.39 -2.68 18.65
CA SER A 41 4.72 -3.26 18.84
C SER A 41 5.59 -3.13 17.58
N SER A 42 5.04 -3.37 16.38
CA SER A 42 5.76 -3.12 15.12
C SER A 42 6.09 -1.65 14.89
N PHE A 43 5.24 -0.73 15.31
CA PHE A 43 5.53 0.71 15.25
C PHE A 43 6.70 1.08 16.17
N ILE A 44 6.70 0.57 17.41
CA ILE A 44 7.81 0.80 18.35
C ILE A 44 9.13 0.27 17.76
N LEU A 45 9.13 -0.95 17.21
CA LEU A 45 10.31 -1.51 16.55
C LEU A 45 10.76 -0.67 15.34
N SER A 46 9.82 -0.18 14.53
CA SER A 46 10.09 0.69 13.38
C SER A 46 10.69 2.04 13.82
N ALA A 47 10.20 2.62 14.92
CA ALA A 47 10.73 3.86 15.50
C ALA A 47 12.15 3.68 16.07
N ILE A 48 12.42 2.56 16.72
CA ILE A 48 13.77 2.24 17.20
C ILE A 48 14.73 2.05 16.01
N LEU A 49 14.29 1.36 14.96
CA LEU A 49 15.07 1.18 13.74
C LEU A 49 15.38 2.51 13.04
N PHE A 50 14.41 3.43 12.98
CA PHE A 50 14.62 4.78 12.48
C PHE A 50 15.67 5.56 13.28
N LYS A 51 15.60 5.51 14.62
CA LYS A 51 16.60 6.14 15.49
C LYS A 51 18.00 5.54 15.26
N GLU A 52 18.09 4.23 15.02
CA GLU A 52 19.37 3.57 14.72
C GLU A 52 19.96 4.08 13.40
N ILE A 53 19.16 4.20 12.34
CA ILE A 53 19.62 4.77 11.06
C ILE A 53 20.07 6.23 11.21
N LEU A 54 19.33 7.05 11.94
CA LEU A 54 19.70 8.45 12.19
C LEU A 54 21.03 8.60 12.95
N SER A 55 21.26 7.75 13.95
CA SER A 55 22.44 7.84 14.83
C SER A 55 23.70 7.21 14.23
N LYS A 56 23.57 6.11 13.47
CA LYS A 56 24.72 5.40 12.90
C LYS A 56 25.08 5.87 11.49
N GLY A 57 24.19 6.58 10.80
CA GLY A 57 24.38 7.01 9.40
C GLY A 57 24.45 5.88 8.37
N ILE A 58 24.53 4.62 8.82
CA ILE A 58 24.67 3.43 7.99
C ILE A 58 23.29 2.80 7.81
N ALA A 59 22.88 2.68 6.55
CA ALA A 59 21.75 1.84 6.14
C ALA A 59 22.04 0.41 6.60
N THR A 60 21.18 -0.14 7.46
CA THR A 60 21.19 -1.58 7.73
C THR A 60 21.04 -2.32 6.40
N GLY A 61 22.13 -2.87 5.87
CA GLY A 61 22.17 -3.48 4.54
C GLY A 61 21.19 -4.64 4.34
N VAL A 62 21.33 -5.36 3.23
CA VAL A 62 20.45 -6.48 2.93
C VAL A 62 20.64 -7.60 3.97
N ILE A 63 19.56 -7.95 4.66
CA ILE A 63 19.50 -9.04 5.63
C ILE A 63 18.86 -10.24 4.94
N THR A 64 19.66 -11.28 4.67
CA THR A 64 19.19 -12.53 4.07
C THR A 64 18.70 -13.49 5.14
N TYR A 65 17.54 -14.10 4.94
CA TYR A 65 16.97 -15.09 5.87
C TYR A 65 17.13 -16.52 5.37
N PHE A 66 16.72 -16.79 4.13
CA PHE A 66 16.81 -18.11 3.50
C PHE A 66 16.75 -17.99 1.97
N ASP A 67 17.18 -19.04 1.27
CA ASP A 67 17.09 -19.12 -0.19
C ASP A 67 15.65 -19.50 -0.59
N PHE A 68 14.97 -18.62 -1.33
CA PHE A 68 13.55 -18.80 -1.67
C PHE A 68 13.38 -19.65 -2.92
N ILE A 69 14.15 -19.34 -3.97
CA ILE A 69 14.22 -20.12 -5.21
C ILE A 69 15.69 -20.33 -5.50
N ASN A 70 16.13 -21.58 -5.45
CA ASN A 70 17.50 -21.98 -5.77
C ASN A 70 17.44 -23.09 -6.83
N THR A 71 17.71 -22.71 -8.07
CA THR A 71 17.76 -23.64 -9.22
C THR A 71 18.95 -23.28 -10.11
N ALA A 72 19.34 -24.17 -11.03
CA ALA A 72 20.49 -23.94 -11.89
C ALA A 72 20.32 -22.64 -12.72
N GLY A 73 21.12 -21.62 -12.41
CA GLY A 73 21.09 -20.32 -13.09
C GLY A 73 20.13 -19.27 -12.50
N LEU A 74 19.40 -19.60 -11.43
CA LEU A 74 18.48 -18.67 -10.75
C LEU A 74 18.59 -18.81 -9.22
N ASP A 75 19.11 -17.76 -8.59
CA ASP A 75 19.21 -17.64 -7.13
C ASP A 75 18.40 -16.41 -6.66
N ILE A 76 17.25 -16.66 -6.03
CA ILE A 76 16.40 -15.62 -5.44
C ILE A 76 16.30 -15.87 -3.94
N LYS A 77 16.80 -14.91 -3.16
CA LYS A 77 16.83 -14.96 -1.71
C LYS A 77 15.60 -14.30 -1.09
N PHE A 78 15.07 -14.88 -0.02
CA PHE A 78 14.15 -14.15 0.86
C PHE A 78 14.98 -13.24 1.77
N ALA A 79 15.04 -11.96 1.41
CA ALA A 79 15.90 -10.99 2.09
C ALA A 79 15.19 -9.64 2.23
N PHE A 80 15.53 -8.92 3.30
CA PHE A 80 15.02 -7.57 3.56
C PHE A 80 16.08 -6.51 3.36
N GLN A 81 15.72 -5.44 2.65
CA GLN A 81 16.52 -4.24 2.47
C GLN A 81 16.01 -3.13 3.37
N VAL A 82 16.89 -2.65 4.25
CA VAL A 82 16.52 -1.69 5.29
C VAL A 82 17.33 -0.40 5.14
N ASP A 83 16.80 0.51 4.33
CA ASP A 83 17.39 1.82 4.09
C ASP A 83 16.44 2.95 4.46
N GLN A 84 16.84 4.18 4.16
CA GLN A 84 16.11 5.40 4.49
C GLN A 84 14.69 5.38 3.89
N LEU A 85 14.54 4.87 2.67
CA LEU A 85 13.23 4.78 2.01
C LEU A 85 12.35 3.71 2.67
N SER A 86 12.89 2.52 2.93
CA SER A 86 12.13 1.45 3.59
C SER A 86 11.65 1.90 4.97
N VAL A 87 12.54 2.47 5.79
CA VAL A 87 12.19 2.85 7.17
C VAL A 87 11.20 4.00 7.24
N LEU A 88 11.26 4.97 6.32
CA LEU A 88 10.22 5.99 6.22
C LEU A 88 8.84 5.36 5.99
N PHE A 89 8.75 4.39 5.06
CA PHE A 89 7.50 3.68 4.80
C PHE A 89 7.08 2.80 5.98
N LEU A 90 8.01 2.14 6.68
CA LEU A 90 7.69 1.38 7.91
C LEU A 90 7.00 2.28 8.95
N LEU A 91 7.52 3.48 9.20
CA LEU A 91 6.91 4.43 10.14
C LEU A 91 5.51 4.86 9.71
N ILE A 92 5.32 5.18 8.43
CA ILE A 92 4.02 5.58 7.87
C ILE A 92 3.02 4.42 8.02
N ILE A 93 3.38 3.22 7.57
CA ILE A 93 2.50 2.05 7.55
C ILE A 93 2.14 1.62 8.98
N THR A 94 3.13 1.48 9.87
CA THR A 94 2.87 1.01 11.24
C THR A 94 2.27 2.09 12.13
N GLY A 95 2.65 3.35 11.95
CA GLY A 95 2.14 4.47 12.76
C GLY A 95 0.70 4.79 12.43
N ILE A 96 0.40 5.11 11.16
CA ILE A 96 -0.98 5.38 10.72
C ILE A 96 -1.82 4.11 10.81
N GLY A 97 -1.25 2.94 10.49
CA GLY A 97 -1.90 1.66 10.69
C GLY A 97 -2.36 1.46 12.14
N SER A 98 -1.52 1.76 13.13
CA SER A 98 -1.88 1.66 14.55
C SER A 98 -3.06 2.56 14.91
N LEU A 99 -3.05 3.82 14.45
CA LEU A 99 -4.16 4.75 14.67
C LEU A 99 -5.47 4.24 14.05
N ILE A 100 -5.41 3.69 12.84
CA ILE A 100 -6.56 3.11 12.16
C ILE A 100 -7.08 1.86 12.89
N HIS A 101 -6.20 1.01 13.45
CA HIS A 101 -6.61 -0.16 14.22
C HIS A 101 -7.35 0.25 15.50
N ILE A 102 -6.82 1.25 16.23
CA ILE A 102 -7.46 1.81 17.42
C ILE A 102 -8.83 2.40 17.07
N TYR A 103 -8.91 3.22 16.01
CA TYR A 103 -10.19 3.78 15.55
C TYR A 103 -11.18 2.69 15.14
N SER A 104 -10.70 1.66 14.44
CA SER A 104 -11.55 0.54 13.99
C SER A 104 -12.17 -0.21 15.16
N ALA A 105 -11.51 -0.25 16.32
CA ALA A 105 -12.02 -0.94 17.49
C ALA A 105 -13.36 -0.35 17.95
N ALA A 106 -13.47 0.99 17.93
CA ALA A 106 -14.70 1.71 18.22
C ALA A 106 -15.68 1.67 17.02
N TYR A 107 -15.19 1.87 15.80
CA TYR A 107 -16.06 1.95 14.62
C TYR A 107 -16.84 0.64 14.33
N MET A 108 -16.20 -0.51 14.56
CA MET A 108 -16.77 -1.83 14.24
C MET A 108 -17.48 -2.50 15.42
N HIS A 109 -17.81 -1.76 16.50
CA HIS A 109 -18.31 -2.34 17.75
C HIS A 109 -19.64 -3.11 17.60
N ASP A 110 -20.48 -2.71 16.64
CA ASP A 110 -21.77 -3.34 16.35
C ASP A 110 -21.65 -4.72 15.66
N GLU A 111 -20.49 -5.04 15.10
CA GLU A 111 -20.28 -6.33 14.42
C GLU A 111 -20.25 -7.50 15.41
N THR A 112 -20.77 -8.66 14.99
CA THR A 112 -20.68 -9.89 15.78
C THR A 112 -19.22 -10.26 16.07
N VAL A 113 -18.95 -10.89 17.22
CA VAL A 113 -17.57 -11.24 17.63
C VAL A 113 -16.79 -12.02 16.56
N PRO A 114 -17.37 -13.03 15.86
CA PRO A 114 -16.64 -13.73 14.80
C PRO A 114 -16.32 -12.85 13.58
N HIS A 115 -17.22 -11.95 13.18
CA HIS A 115 -16.96 -11.01 12.08
C HIS A 115 -15.95 -9.94 12.46
N TYR A 116 -15.99 -9.49 13.71
CA TYR A 116 -15.04 -8.55 14.29
C TYR A 116 -13.61 -9.13 14.34
N ALA A 117 -13.46 -10.39 14.76
CA ALA A 117 -12.19 -11.11 14.71
C ALA A 117 -11.66 -11.26 13.28
N ARG A 118 -12.52 -11.62 12.33
CA ARG A 118 -12.17 -11.71 10.90
C ARG A 118 -11.70 -10.36 10.35
N TYR A 119 -12.37 -9.28 10.72
CA TYR A 119 -12.01 -7.92 10.30
C TYR A 119 -10.59 -7.55 10.75
N PHE A 120 -10.27 -7.71 12.04
CA PHE A 120 -8.94 -7.43 12.57
C PHE A 120 -7.88 -8.37 11.99
N ALA A 121 -8.21 -9.65 11.76
CA ALA A 121 -7.31 -10.56 11.08
C ALA A 121 -6.94 -10.03 9.67
N TYR A 122 -7.92 -9.61 8.88
CA TYR A 122 -7.67 -9.06 7.55
C TYR A 122 -6.88 -7.75 7.57
N LEU A 123 -7.14 -6.85 8.53
CA LEU A 123 -6.33 -5.63 8.71
C LEU A 123 -4.86 -5.96 9.02
N ASN A 124 -4.64 -6.90 9.94
CA ASN A 124 -3.31 -7.35 10.32
C ASN A 124 -2.55 -7.99 9.14
N LEU A 125 -3.23 -8.84 8.35
CA LEU A 125 -2.65 -9.46 7.15
C LEU A 125 -2.33 -8.42 6.07
N PHE A 126 -3.20 -7.41 5.93
CA PHE A 126 -3.00 -6.31 5.02
C PHE A 126 -1.72 -5.54 5.38
N VAL A 127 -1.54 -5.20 6.66
CA VAL A 127 -0.34 -4.49 7.12
C VAL A 127 0.90 -5.37 6.96
N PHE A 128 0.84 -6.65 7.33
CA PHE A 128 1.93 -7.61 7.06
C PHE A 128 2.36 -7.59 5.59
N SER A 129 1.40 -7.68 4.67
CA SER A 129 1.67 -7.71 3.23
C SER A 129 2.33 -6.43 2.75
N MET A 130 1.87 -5.27 3.24
CA MET A 130 2.48 -3.99 2.90
C MET A 130 3.90 -3.84 3.49
N LEU A 131 4.14 -4.33 4.71
CA LEU A 131 5.47 -4.34 5.32
C LEU A 131 6.43 -5.25 4.56
N LEU A 132 5.95 -6.42 4.10
CA LEU A 132 6.73 -7.33 3.26
C LEU A 132 7.10 -6.67 1.92
N LEU A 133 6.16 -5.97 1.30
CA LEU A 133 6.36 -5.22 0.06
C LEU A 133 7.50 -4.21 0.19
N VAL A 134 7.47 -3.38 1.25
CA VAL A 134 8.47 -2.32 1.42
C VAL A 134 9.81 -2.84 1.92
N LEU A 135 9.83 -3.95 2.66
CA LEU A 135 11.08 -4.55 3.12
C LEU A 135 11.79 -5.41 2.07
N GLY A 136 11.10 -5.91 1.04
CA GLY A 136 11.70 -6.85 0.09
C GLY A 136 12.96 -6.31 -0.57
N ALA A 137 14.07 -7.07 -0.51
CA ALA A 137 15.36 -6.72 -1.12
C ALA A 137 15.45 -7.04 -2.63
N ASN A 138 14.38 -7.57 -3.20
CA ASN A 138 14.27 -7.91 -4.61
C ASN A 138 12.81 -7.77 -5.06
N PHE A 139 12.61 -7.68 -6.38
CA PHE A 139 11.29 -7.50 -6.96
C PHE A 139 10.33 -8.67 -6.72
N VAL A 140 10.83 -9.89 -6.48
CA VAL A 140 9.98 -11.06 -6.19
C VAL A 140 9.38 -10.96 -4.78
N VAL A 141 10.17 -10.63 -3.76
CA VAL A 141 9.65 -10.41 -2.41
C VAL A 141 8.70 -9.21 -2.38
N MET A 142 9.02 -8.14 -3.11
CA MET A 142 8.10 -7.02 -3.30
C MET A 142 6.79 -7.49 -3.93
N PHE A 143 6.84 -8.33 -4.98
CA PHE A 143 5.66 -8.87 -5.65
C PHE A 143 4.81 -9.78 -4.74
N ILE A 144 5.41 -10.56 -3.85
CA ILE A 144 4.66 -11.34 -2.83
C ILE A 144 3.85 -10.38 -1.94
N GLY A 145 4.47 -9.31 -1.44
CA GLY A 145 3.76 -8.29 -0.66
C GLY A 145 2.69 -7.55 -1.49
N TRP A 146 2.98 -7.26 -2.75
CA TRP A 146 2.11 -6.61 -3.73
C TRP A 146 0.81 -7.37 -3.97
N GLU A 147 0.93 -8.68 -4.20
CA GLU A 147 -0.17 -9.63 -4.32
C GLU A 147 -0.94 -9.74 -3.01
N GLY A 148 -0.23 -9.87 -1.88
CA GLY A 148 -0.83 -9.92 -0.54
C GLY A 148 -1.71 -8.70 -0.26
N VAL A 149 -1.24 -7.50 -0.57
CA VAL A 149 -2.03 -6.26 -0.43
C VAL A 149 -3.26 -6.27 -1.34
N GLY A 150 -3.16 -6.81 -2.57
CA GLY A 150 -4.29 -6.95 -3.48
C GLY A 150 -5.36 -7.95 -2.99
N LEU A 151 -4.92 -9.08 -2.43
CA LEU A 151 -5.82 -10.04 -1.80
C LEU A 151 -6.51 -9.45 -0.57
N CYS A 152 -5.75 -8.82 0.31
CA CYS A 152 -6.31 -8.25 1.53
C CYS A 152 -7.28 -7.10 1.23
N SER A 153 -7.02 -6.28 0.22
CA SER A 153 -7.97 -5.23 -0.19
C SER A 153 -9.27 -5.82 -0.72
N TYR A 154 -9.22 -6.89 -1.52
CA TYR A 154 -10.42 -7.61 -1.95
C TYR A 154 -11.26 -8.10 -0.76
N LEU A 155 -10.61 -8.74 0.21
CA LEU A 155 -11.28 -9.27 1.42
C LEU A 155 -11.89 -8.16 2.30
N LEU A 156 -11.24 -7.00 2.39
CA LEU A 156 -11.69 -5.88 3.22
C LEU A 156 -12.75 -5.02 2.53
N ILE A 157 -12.65 -4.79 1.21
CA ILE A 157 -13.69 -4.09 0.44
C ILE A 157 -14.98 -4.94 0.43
N GLY A 158 -14.83 -6.25 0.19
CA GLY A 158 -15.94 -7.21 0.23
C GLY A 158 -16.30 -7.70 1.63
N PHE A 159 -15.95 -6.97 2.70
CA PHE A 159 -16.16 -7.44 4.07
C PHE A 159 -17.63 -7.76 4.37
N TRP A 160 -18.54 -6.90 3.91
CA TRP A 160 -19.99 -7.09 3.98
C TRP A 160 -20.51 -7.84 2.75
N PHE A 161 -19.98 -9.05 2.53
CA PHE A 161 -20.22 -9.91 1.38
C PHE A 161 -21.69 -10.34 1.16
N LYS A 162 -22.62 -10.04 2.07
CA LYS A 162 -24.05 -10.28 1.85
C LYS A 162 -24.66 -9.28 0.87
N ASN A 163 -24.07 -8.10 0.71
CA ASN A 163 -24.48 -7.11 -0.26
C ASN A 163 -23.79 -7.39 -1.62
N ALA A 164 -24.59 -7.60 -2.67
CA ALA A 164 -24.09 -7.91 -4.00
C ALA A 164 -23.26 -6.77 -4.61
N ASP A 165 -23.64 -5.51 -4.36
CA ASP A 165 -22.93 -4.35 -4.90
C ASP A 165 -21.53 -4.22 -4.29
N TYR A 166 -21.39 -4.51 -2.99
CA TYR A 166 -20.10 -4.49 -2.31
C TYR A 166 -19.17 -5.60 -2.80
N ASN A 167 -19.72 -6.77 -3.13
CA ASN A 167 -18.96 -7.84 -3.77
C ASN A 167 -18.52 -7.45 -5.19
N ASN A 168 -19.39 -6.80 -5.96
CA ASN A 168 -19.06 -6.34 -7.31
C ASN A 168 -17.94 -5.28 -7.28
N ALA A 169 -17.99 -4.35 -6.31
CA ALA A 169 -16.92 -3.39 -6.07
C ALA A 169 -15.60 -4.08 -5.71
N ALA A 170 -15.62 -5.07 -4.80
CA ALA A 170 -14.44 -5.84 -4.44
C ALA A 170 -13.86 -6.59 -5.65
N LYS A 171 -14.69 -7.27 -6.44
CA LYS A 171 -14.28 -7.97 -7.67
C LYS A 171 -13.66 -7.01 -8.69
N LYS A 172 -14.28 -5.84 -8.91
CA LYS A 172 -13.75 -4.82 -9.81
C LYS A 172 -12.37 -4.35 -9.37
N ALA A 173 -12.19 -4.08 -8.07
CA ALA A 173 -10.88 -3.73 -7.53
C ALA A 173 -9.86 -4.84 -7.73
N PHE A 174 -10.21 -6.10 -7.43
CA PHE A 174 -9.29 -7.21 -7.60
C PHE A 174 -8.87 -7.42 -9.06
N VAL A 175 -9.82 -7.39 -10.00
CA VAL A 175 -9.55 -7.57 -11.43
C VAL A 175 -8.70 -6.43 -12.01
N MET A 176 -9.03 -5.18 -11.69
CA MET A 176 -8.27 -4.02 -12.17
C MET A 176 -6.83 -4.04 -11.66
N ASN A 177 -6.63 -4.43 -10.39
CA ASN A 177 -5.30 -4.60 -9.84
C ASN A 177 -4.56 -5.75 -10.51
N ARG A 178 -5.22 -6.89 -10.73
CA ARG A 178 -4.64 -8.07 -11.38
C ARG A 178 -4.10 -7.78 -12.78
N ILE A 179 -4.80 -6.93 -13.54
CA ILE A 179 -4.35 -6.47 -14.86
C ILE A 179 -3.01 -5.71 -14.74
N GLY A 180 -2.89 -4.82 -13.73
CA GLY A 180 -1.62 -4.16 -13.42
C GLY A 180 -0.54 -5.14 -12.97
N ASP A 181 -0.90 -6.09 -12.10
CA ASP A 181 0.01 -7.08 -11.52
C ASP A 181 0.67 -7.95 -12.62
N LEU A 182 -0.01 -8.20 -13.74
CA LEU A 182 0.57 -8.86 -14.92
C LEU A 182 1.73 -8.06 -15.52
N GLY A 183 1.60 -6.73 -15.61
CA GLY A 183 2.69 -5.86 -16.07
C GLY A 183 3.92 -5.96 -15.17
N PHE A 184 3.73 -5.92 -13.86
CA PHE A 184 4.84 -6.10 -12.91
C PHE A 184 5.47 -7.50 -13.07
N LEU A 185 4.66 -8.56 -13.16
CA LEU A 185 5.20 -9.92 -13.33
C LEU A 185 6.02 -10.06 -14.62
N LEU A 186 5.56 -9.49 -15.73
CA LEU A 186 6.31 -9.48 -17.00
C LEU A 186 7.62 -8.70 -16.88
N ALA A 187 7.65 -7.59 -16.12
CA ALA A 187 8.88 -6.87 -15.85
C ALA A 187 9.89 -7.73 -15.06
N ILE A 188 9.43 -8.52 -14.08
CA ILE A 188 10.27 -9.45 -13.33
C ILE A 188 10.89 -10.50 -14.26
N PHE A 189 10.09 -11.12 -15.13
CA PHE A 189 10.59 -12.10 -16.09
C PHE A 189 11.60 -11.49 -17.07
N TRP A 190 11.35 -10.27 -17.54
CA TRP A 190 12.30 -9.60 -18.42
C TRP A 190 13.61 -9.24 -17.69
N MET A 191 13.54 -8.78 -16.44
CA MET A 191 14.74 -8.54 -15.63
C MET A 191 15.55 -9.82 -15.41
N LEU A 192 14.89 -10.94 -15.13
CA LEU A 192 15.55 -12.25 -15.01
C LEU A 192 16.21 -12.67 -16.32
N SER A 193 15.51 -12.55 -17.45
CA SER A 193 16.04 -12.91 -18.77
C SER A 193 17.22 -12.04 -19.19
N GLN A 194 17.21 -10.75 -18.86
CA GLN A 194 18.25 -9.81 -19.31
C GLN A 194 19.45 -9.77 -18.38
N PHE A 195 19.22 -9.82 -17.05
CA PHE A 195 20.26 -9.55 -16.04
C PHE A 195 20.61 -10.76 -15.18
N GLY A 196 19.82 -11.84 -15.24
CA GLY A 196 19.96 -13.03 -14.40
C GLY A 196 19.65 -12.79 -12.92
N THR A 197 19.10 -11.63 -12.55
CA THR A 197 18.80 -11.27 -11.16
C THR A 197 17.68 -10.25 -11.08
N VAL A 198 17.00 -10.26 -9.94
CA VAL A 198 15.96 -9.29 -9.54
C VAL A 198 16.27 -8.66 -8.19
N ALA A 199 17.44 -8.96 -7.61
CA ALA A 199 17.92 -8.35 -6.37
C ALA A 199 18.48 -6.95 -6.65
N TYR A 200 18.07 -5.96 -5.87
CA TYR A 200 18.38 -4.55 -6.17
C TYR A 200 19.88 -4.29 -6.20
N LEU A 201 20.63 -4.85 -5.24
CA LEU A 201 22.09 -4.67 -5.15
C LEU A 201 22.84 -5.23 -6.37
N ASP A 202 22.37 -6.34 -6.94
CA ASP A 202 23.02 -6.96 -8.09
C ASP A 202 22.50 -6.42 -9.43
N LEU A 203 21.25 -5.95 -9.45
CA LEU A 203 20.59 -5.42 -10.64
C LEU A 203 21.05 -4.00 -10.97
N PHE A 204 21.10 -3.11 -9.98
CA PHE A 204 21.36 -1.67 -10.20
C PHE A 204 22.73 -1.37 -10.84
N PRO A 205 23.82 -2.10 -10.53
CA PRO A 205 25.08 -1.95 -11.25
C PRO A 205 25.00 -2.41 -12.72
N LYS A 206 24.18 -3.42 -13.03
CA LYS A 206 24.03 -3.99 -14.38
C LYS A 206 23.17 -3.15 -15.31
N VAL A 207 22.21 -2.38 -14.77
CA VAL A 207 21.33 -1.54 -15.60
C VAL A 207 22.05 -0.35 -16.24
N ALA A 208 23.19 0.10 -15.70
CA ALA A 208 23.97 1.20 -16.29
C ALA A 208 24.53 0.88 -17.68
N SER A 209 24.77 -0.40 -17.99
CA SER A 209 25.25 -0.87 -19.31
C SER A 209 24.15 -1.45 -20.19
N ALA A 210 22.89 -1.41 -19.74
CA ALA A 210 21.76 -1.98 -20.48
C ALA A 210 21.33 -1.08 -21.64
N PRO A 211 20.85 -1.64 -22.77
CA PRO A 211 20.26 -0.85 -23.85
C PRO A 211 19.03 -0.08 -23.36
N ILE A 212 18.94 1.22 -23.72
CA ILE A 212 17.81 2.09 -23.35
C ILE A 212 16.43 1.50 -23.69
N PRO A 213 16.21 0.86 -24.86
CA PRO A 213 14.91 0.26 -25.18
C PRO A 213 14.49 -0.85 -24.19
N VAL A 214 15.46 -1.62 -23.67
CA VAL A 214 15.19 -2.66 -22.66
C VAL A 214 14.78 -2.02 -21.34
N LEU A 215 15.49 -0.98 -20.90
CA LEU A 215 15.14 -0.24 -19.69
C LEU A 215 13.77 0.42 -19.79
N THR A 216 13.45 0.99 -20.96
CA THR A 216 12.14 1.60 -21.23
C THR A 216 11.04 0.55 -21.19
N GLY A 217 11.23 -0.62 -21.81
CA GLY A 217 10.26 -1.71 -21.76
C GLY A 217 9.99 -2.21 -20.33
N ILE A 218 11.05 -2.46 -19.55
CA ILE A 218 10.94 -2.91 -18.15
C ILE A 218 10.22 -1.86 -17.30
N THR A 219 10.62 -0.59 -17.40
CA THR A 219 10.02 0.50 -16.60
C THR A 219 8.58 0.81 -17.01
N MET A 220 8.21 0.64 -18.28
CA MET A 220 6.82 0.74 -18.73
C MET A 220 5.95 -0.38 -18.18
N LEU A 221 6.46 -1.62 -18.15
CA LEU A 221 5.76 -2.76 -17.55
C LEU A 221 5.59 -2.61 -16.03
N LEU A 222 6.64 -2.16 -15.33
CA LEU A 222 6.54 -1.77 -13.91
C LEU A 222 5.50 -0.67 -13.73
N PHE A 223 5.49 0.34 -14.61
CA PHE A 223 4.52 1.43 -14.54
C PHE A 223 3.08 0.94 -14.73
N ILE A 224 2.82 -0.06 -15.57
CA ILE A 224 1.50 -0.72 -15.66
C ILE A 224 1.07 -1.31 -14.32
N GLY A 225 2.00 -1.97 -13.62
CA GLY A 225 1.78 -2.38 -12.22
C GLY A 225 1.38 -1.21 -11.33
N ALA A 226 2.20 -0.16 -11.33
CA ALA A 226 1.95 1.04 -10.53
C ALA A 226 0.60 1.70 -10.86
N MET A 227 0.19 1.75 -12.13
CA MET A 227 -1.10 2.30 -12.55
C MET A 227 -2.27 1.54 -11.91
N GLY A 228 -2.17 0.20 -11.83
CA GLY A 228 -3.17 -0.65 -11.19
C GLY A 228 -3.33 -0.35 -9.69
N LYS A 229 -2.24 -0.46 -8.90
CA LYS A 229 -2.30 -0.25 -7.44
C LYS A 229 -2.55 1.18 -7.02
N SER A 230 -2.02 2.15 -7.78
CA SER A 230 -2.11 3.58 -7.44
C SER A 230 -3.22 4.31 -8.21
N ALA A 231 -4.15 3.55 -8.80
CA ALA A 231 -5.36 4.07 -9.45
C ALA A 231 -5.06 5.22 -10.42
N GLN A 232 -4.07 5.05 -11.30
CA GLN A 232 -3.77 6.01 -12.35
C GLN A 232 -4.62 5.72 -13.59
N ILE A 233 -4.77 6.70 -14.49
CA ILE A 233 -5.40 6.46 -15.79
C ILE A 233 -4.64 5.34 -16.53
N PRO A 234 -5.32 4.33 -17.12
CA PRO A 234 -6.78 4.16 -17.21
C PRO A 234 -7.42 3.32 -16.07
N LEU A 235 -6.61 2.76 -15.17
CA LEU A 235 -7.02 1.81 -14.13
C LEU A 235 -7.54 2.48 -12.83
N TYR A 236 -7.95 3.75 -12.86
CA TYR A 236 -8.34 4.48 -11.64
C TYR A 236 -9.73 4.12 -11.10
N THR A 237 -10.60 3.54 -11.93
CA THR A 237 -12.04 3.46 -11.66
C THR A 237 -12.43 2.52 -10.51
N TRP A 238 -11.51 1.67 -10.04
CA TRP A 238 -11.80 0.80 -8.90
C TRP A 238 -11.74 1.53 -7.55
N LEU A 239 -10.93 2.59 -7.46
CA LEU A 239 -10.64 3.24 -6.18
C LEU A 239 -11.86 3.97 -5.58
N PRO A 240 -12.68 4.69 -6.36
CA PRO A 240 -13.94 5.26 -5.85
C PRO A 240 -14.96 4.19 -5.44
N ASP A 241 -15.02 3.06 -6.14
CA ASP A 241 -15.96 1.97 -5.84
C ASP A 241 -15.54 1.18 -4.59
N ALA A 242 -14.23 1.16 -4.28
CA ALA A 242 -13.70 0.58 -3.06
C ALA A 242 -14.23 1.25 -1.76
N MET A 243 -14.93 2.39 -1.88
CA MET A 243 -15.67 3.02 -0.78
C MET A 243 -16.84 2.17 -0.25
N ALA A 244 -17.15 1.04 -0.89
CA ALA A 244 -18.05 0.02 -0.33
C ALA A 244 -17.56 -0.58 1.00
N GLY A 245 -16.24 -0.63 1.23
CA GLY A 245 -15.67 -1.17 2.46
C GLY A 245 -15.89 -0.27 3.69
N PRO A 246 -15.68 -0.80 4.92
CA PRO A 246 -15.75 -0.02 6.15
C PRO A 246 -14.84 1.22 6.08
N THR A 247 -15.25 2.35 6.67
CA THR A 247 -14.48 3.60 6.58
C THR A 247 -13.03 3.51 7.08
N PRO A 248 -12.70 2.75 8.14
CA PRO A 248 -11.29 2.57 8.52
C PRO A 248 -10.48 1.80 7.47
N VAL A 249 -11.09 0.89 6.71
CA VAL A 249 -10.45 0.23 5.56
C VAL A 249 -10.14 1.25 4.47
N SER A 250 -11.08 2.15 4.16
CA SER A 250 -10.84 3.26 3.24
C SER A 250 -9.66 4.12 3.71
N ALA A 251 -9.59 4.46 5.01
CA ALA A 251 -8.44 5.18 5.55
C ALA A 251 -7.12 4.42 5.35
N LEU A 252 -7.09 3.11 5.59
CA LEU A 252 -5.86 2.31 5.46
C LEU A 252 -5.38 2.23 4.01
N ILE A 253 -6.28 1.81 3.11
CA ILE A 253 -6.00 1.60 1.68
C ILE A 253 -5.60 2.92 1.01
N HIS A 254 -6.29 4.02 1.31
CA HIS A 254 -6.16 5.28 0.58
C HIS A 254 -5.12 6.23 1.15
N ALA A 255 -4.74 6.08 2.42
CA ALA A 255 -3.77 7.00 3.03
C ALA A 255 -2.35 6.42 3.02
N ALA A 256 -2.15 5.27 3.66
CA ALA A 256 -0.82 4.83 4.08
C ALA A 256 -0.22 3.68 3.26
N THR A 257 -1.02 2.96 2.47
CA THR A 257 -0.62 1.60 2.05
C THR A 257 -0.79 1.28 0.56
N MET A 258 -1.92 0.71 0.13
CA MET A 258 -2.06 0.10 -1.19
C MET A 258 -1.79 1.08 -2.32
N VAL A 259 -2.38 2.28 -2.23
CA VAL A 259 -2.23 3.27 -3.28
C VAL A 259 -0.83 3.90 -3.35
N THR A 260 -0.04 3.78 -2.28
CA THR A 260 1.34 4.29 -2.23
C THR A 260 2.36 3.23 -2.67
N ALA A 261 1.95 1.97 -2.85
CA ALA A 261 2.82 0.88 -3.29
C ALA A 261 3.45 1.13 -4.67
N GLY A 262 2.68 1.65 -5.63
CA GLY A 262 3.22 2.01 -6.95
C GLY A 262 4.27 3.12 -6.88
N ILE A 263 4.04 4.13 -6.04
CA ILE A 263 5.00 5.21 -5.80
C ILE A 263 6.27 4.66 -5.16
N TYR A 264 6.12 3.80 -4.15
CA TYR A 264 7.25 3.13 -3.49
C TYR A 264 8.09 2.34 -4.50
N MET A 265 7.46 1.53 -5.35
CA MET A 265 8.16 0.72 -6.35
C MET A 265 8.92 1.59 -7.35
N ILE A 266 8.34 2.68 -7.87
CA ILE A 266 9.03 3.60 -8.77
C ILE A 266 10.18 4.31 -8.06
N ALA A 267 9.97 4.81 -6.85
CA ALA A 267 11.01 5.46 -6.04
C ALA A 267 12.17 4.50 -5.72
N ARG A 268 11.87 3.23 -5.41
CA ARG A 268 12.84 2.16 -5.21
C ARG A 268 13.60 1.84 -6.50
N SER A 269 12.92 1.93 -7.64
CA SER A 269 13.46 1.66 -8.98
C SER A 269 14.01 2.91 -9.68
N ASN A 270 14.32 3.98 -8.93
CA ASN A 270 14.70 5.28 -9.49
C ASN A 270 15.87 5.20 -10.49
N VAL A 271 16.81 4.27 -10.29
CA VAL A 271 17.95 4.05 -11.18
C VAL A 271 17.48 3.62 -12.57
N LEU A 272 16.46 2.75 -12.66
CA LEU A 272 15.91 2.31 -13.94
C LEU A 272 15.16 3.45 -14.64
N TYR A 273 14.32 4.18 -13.90
CA TYR A 273 13.52 5.27 -14.47
C TYR A 273 14.38 6.45 -14.93
N SER A 274 15.45 6.78 -14.20
CA SER A 274 16.35 7.90 -14.57
C SER A 274 17.17 7.61 -15.83
N LEU A 275 17.31 6.33 -16.20
CA LEU A 275 17.95 5.90 -17.44
C LEU A 275 16.94 5.65 -18.58
N ALA A 276 15.64 5.84 -18.33
CA ALA A 276 14.56 5.65 -19.30
C ALA A 276 13.69 6.92 -19.46
N PRO A 277 14.17 7.96 -20.16
CA PRO A 277 13.48 9.25 -20.28
C PRO A 277 12.07 9.16 -20.86
N ILE A 278 11.83 8.22 -21.79
CA ILE A 278 10.50 7.98 -22.37
C ILE A 278 9.51 7.57 -21.26
N SER A 279 9.90 6.60 -20.43
CA SER A 279 9.07 6.14 -19.31
C SER A 279 8.80 7.25 -18.30
N GLN A 280 9.80 8.06 -17.97
CA GLN A 280 9.65 9.23 -17.11
C GLN A 280 8.62 10.23 -17.64
N ASN A 281 8.71 10.57 -18.93
CA ASN A 281 7.75 11.47 -19.57
C ASN A 281 6.33 10.88 -19.56
N VAL A 282 6.18 9.59 -19.82
CA VAL A 282 4.86 8.93 -19.76
C VAL A 282 4.30 8.94 -18.34
N VAL A 283 5.11 8.65 -17.33
CA VAL A 283 4.73 8.74 -15.91
C VAL A 283 4.27 10.15 -15.56
N ALA A 284 4.99 11.18 -16.01
CA ALA A 284 4.64 12.57 -15.76
C ALA A 284 3.30 12.95 -16.41
N ILE A 285 3.11 12.61 -17.69
CA ILE A 285 1.89 12.89 -18.46
C ILE A 285 0.68 12.20 -17.83
N ILE A 286 0.77 10.91 -17.54
CA ILE A 286 -0.33 10.17 -16.91
C ILE A 286 -0.59 10.71 -15.50
N GLY A 287 0.44 11.07 -14.73
CA GLY A 287 0.30 11.67 -13.41
C GLY A 287 -0.50 12.97 -13.44
N ILE A 288 -0.11 13.94 -14.28
CA ILE A 288 -0.82 15.22 -14.37
C ILE A 288 -2.24 15.06 -14.95
N SER A 289 -2.42 14.20 -15.95
CA SER A 289 -3.76 13.91 -16.50
C SER A 289 -4.67 13.28 -15.45
N THR A 290 -4.16 12.33 -14.66
CA THR A 290 -4.89 11.71 -13.55
C THR A 290 -5.24 12.75 -12.48
N ALA A 291 -4.29 13.62 -12.14
CA ALA A 291 -4.49 14.68 -11.15
C ALA A 291 -5.66 15.60 -11.51
N LEU A 292 -5.67 16.10 -12.75
CA LEU A 292 -6.69 17.02 -13.26
C LEU A 292 -8.04 16.34 -13.41
N LEU A 293 -8.08 15.15 -14.04
CA LEU A 293 -9.33 14.41 -14.25
C LEU A 293 -10.00 14.10 -12.92
N ALA A 294 -9.28 13.53 -11.96
CA ALA A 294 -9.86 13.16 -10.68
C ALA A 294 -10.34 14.37 -9.85
N ALA A 295 -9.62 15.49 -9.91
CA ALA A 295 -10.07 16.73 -9.27
C ALA A 295 -11.39 17.24 -9.86
N THR A 296 -11.53 17.23 -11.20
CA THR A 296 -12.79 17.65 -11.85
C THR A 296 -13.96 16.75 -11.50
N ILE A 297 -13.75 15.43 -11.42
CA ILE A 297 -14.79 14.48 -11.01
C ILE A 297 -15.19 14.72 -9.55
N ALA A 298 -14.23 14.95 -8.65
CA ALA A 298 -14.49 15.16 -7.22
C ALA A 298 -15.45 16.35 -6.95
N LEU A 299 -15.37 17.42 -7.75
CA LEU A 299 -16.23 18.61 -7.62
C LEU A 299 -17.72 18.33 -7.86
N LYS A 300 -18.05 17.20 -8.50
CA LYS A 300 -19.43 16.81 -8.83
C LYS A 300 -19.87 15.54 -8.10
N GLN A 301 -19.09 15.05 -7.14
CA GLN A 301 -19.50 13.95 -6.27
C GLN A 301 -20.31 14.48 -5.09
N ASN A 302 -21.40 13.78 -4.75
CA ASN A 302 -22.22 14.09 -3.57
C ASN A 302 -21.90 13.16 -2.38
N ASP A 303 -21.26 12.03 -2.62
CA ASP A 303 -20.89 11.08 -1.58
C ASP A 303 -19.55 11.49 -0.94
N ILE A 304 -19.55 11.73 0.37
CA ILE A 304 -18.37 12.21 1.11
C ILE A 304 -17.14 11.29 0.95
N LYS A 305 -17.34 9.96 0.93
CA LYS A 305 -16.26 8.98 0.78
C LYS A 305 -15.72 9.00 -0.65
N LYS A 306 -16.60 9.10 -1.67
CA LYS A 306 -16.18 9.18 -3.07
C LYS A 306 -15.45 10.49 -3.38
N ILE A 307 -15.87 11.63 -2.79
CA ILE A 307 -15.13 12.89 -2.88
C ILE A 307 -13.70 12.69 -2.37
N LEU A 308 -13.55 12.09 -1.19
CA LEU A 308 -12.24 11.81 -0.60
C LEU A 308 -11.44 10.82 -1.44
N ALA A 309 -12.06 9.79 -2.02
CA ALA A 309 -11.40 8.84 -2.90
C ALA A 309 -10.86 9.50 -4.18
N TYR A 310 -11.65 10.32 -4.87
CA TYR A 310 -11.17 11.06 -6.05
C TYR A 310 -10.11 12.10 -5.70
N SER A 311 -10.24 12.75 -4.55
CA SER A 311 -9.17 13.60 -4.04
C SER A 311 -7.88 12.80 -3.81
N THR A 312 -7.94 11.55 -3.35
CA THR A 312 -6.77 10.66 -3.28
C THR A 312 -6.21 10.34 -4.66
N VAL A 313 -7.05 9.94 -5.64
CA VAL A 313 -6.60 9.72 -7.03
C VAL A 313 -5.85 10.94 -7.56
N SER A 314 -6.36 12.14 -7.28
CA SER A 314 -5.76 13.39 -7.73
C SER A 314 -4.38 13.63 -7.10
N GLN A 315 -4.26 13.45 -5.77
CA GLN A 315 -2.99 13.62 -5.05
C GLN A 315 -1.94 12.58 -5.47
N LEU A 316 -2.36 11.34 -5.73
CA LEU A 316 -1.47 10.33 -6.30
C LEU A 316 -0.97 10.76 -7.68
N GLY A 317 -1.83 11.30 -8.54
CA GLY A 317 -1.43 11.88 -9.82
C GLY A 317 -0.31 12.93 -9.69
N LEU A 318 -0.40 13.81 -8.68
CA LEU A 318 0.66 14.79 -8.38
C LEU A 318 1.96 14.12 -7.91
N MET A 319 1.87 13.04 -7.12
CA MET A 319 3.06 12.27 -6.72
C MET A 319 3.70 11.58 -7.93
N PHE A 320 2.92 10.99 -8.83
CA PHE A 320 3.43 10.40 -10.07
C PHE A 320 4.04 11.45 -11.00
N LEU A 321 3.47 12.65 -11.08
CA LEU A 321 4.10 13.77 -11.78
C LEU A 321 5.51 14.05 -11.22
N ALA A 322 5.64 14.14 -9.90
CA ALA A 322 6.94 14.36 -9.25
C ALA A 322 7.95 13.24 -9.58
N LEU A 323 7.52 11.97 -9.57
CA LEU A 323 8.37 10.85 -9.97
C LEU A 323 8.77 10.91 -11.45
N GLY A 324 7.84 11.29 -12.32
CA GLY A 324 8.05 11.39 -13.77
C GLY A 324 9.04 12.47 -14.17
N VAL A 325 9.11 13.58 -13.42
CA VAL A 325 10.11 14.64 -13.63
C VAL A 325 11.42 14.40 -12.86
N GLY A 326 11.60 13.21 -12.26
CA GLY A 326 12.81 12.84 -11.51
C GLY A 326 12.89 13.42 -10.09
N ALA A 327 11.85 14.11 -9.61
CA ALA A 327 11.77 14.66 -8.26
C ALA A 327 11.33 13.59 -7.23
N TYR A 328 12.05 12.47 -7.15
CA TYR A 328 11.69 11.31 -6.32
C TYR A 328 11.51 11.67 -4.84
N GLY A 329 12.40 12.50 -4.30
CA GLY A 329 12.32 12.97 -2.91
C GLY A 329 11.04 13.78 -2.63
N ALA A 330 10.64 14.66 -3.55
CA ALA A 330 9.39 15.43 -3.43
C ALA A 330 8.16 14.52 -3.50
N GLY A 331 8.16 13.53 -4.39
CA GLY A 331 7.10 12.52 -4.48
C GLY A 331 6.94 11.73 -3.17
N VAL A 332 8.05 11.25 -2.59
CA VAL A 332 8.05 10.52 -1.31
C VAL A 332 7.66 11.42 -0.13
N PHE A 333 8.13 12.66 -0.10
CA PHE A 333 7.72 13.63 0.92
C PHE A 333 6.21 13.89 0.87
N HIS A 334 5.65 14.01 -0.34
CA HIS A 334 4.21 14.16 -0.50
C HIS A 334 3.45 12.90 -0.06
N VAL A 335 3.94 11.68 -0.34
CA VAL A 335 3.34 10.45 0.21
C VAL A 335 3.21 10.53 1.74
N MET A 336 4.26 10.98 2.43
CA MET A 336 4.25 11.12 3.88
C MET A 336 3.18 12.10 4.35
N THR A 337 3.14 13.33 3.82
CA THR A 337 2.14 14.33 4.23
C THR A 337 0.72 13.86 3.92
N HIS A 338 0.53 13.28 2.73
CA HIS A 338 -0.73 12.69 2.29
C HIS A 338 -1.24 11.60 3.21
N ALA A 339 -0.37 10.69 3.65
CA ALA A 339 -0.79 9.63 4.55
C ALA A 339 -1.40 10.20 5.84
N PHE A 340 -0.80 11.23 6.44
CA PHE A 340 -1.35 11.85 7.65
C PHE A 340 -2.68 12.56 7.40
N PHE A 341 -2.75 13.48 6.43
CA PHE A 341 -3.97 14.26 6.24
C PHE A 341 -5.12 13.42 5.66
N LYS A 342 -4.85 12.41 4.82
CA LYS A 342 -5.90 11.52 4.32
C LYS A 342 -6.42 10.58 5.38
N ALA A 343 -5.56 10.04 6.24
CA ALA A 343 -6.03 9.26 7.38
C ALA A 343 -6.98 10.11 8.23
N LEU A 344 -6.56 11.35 8.58
CA LEU A 344 -7.41 12.27 9.33
C LEU A 344 -8.76 12.53 8.62
N LEU A 345 -8.76 12.83 7.33
CA LEU A 345 -9.98 13.11 6.56
C LEU A 345 -10.93 11.90 6.50
N PHE A 346 -10.41 10.69 6.26
CA PHE A 346 -11.26 9.50 6.21
C PHE A 346 -11.81 9.11 7.59
N LEU A 347 -11.00 9.20 8.65
CA LEU A 347 -11.47 8.92 10.00
C LEU A 347 -12.48 9.99 10.48
N GLY A 348 -12.25 11.26 10.12
CA GLY A 348 -13.19 12.37 10.36
C GLY A 348 -14.52 12.17 9.62
N ALA A 349 -14.46 11.82 8.32
CA ALA A 349 -15.65 11.47 7.55
C ALA A 349 -16.39 10.26 8.15
N GLY A 350 -15.67 9.24 8.63
CA GLY A 350 -16.26 8.11 9.34
C GLY A 350 -17.04 8.52 10.59
N SER A 351 -16.51 9.47 11.36
CA SER A 351 -17.19 10.04 12.53
C SER A 351 -18.48 10.77 12.14
N VAL A 352 -18.41 11.61 11.09
CA VAL A 352 -19.58 12.34 10.56
C VAL A 352 -20.66 11.39 10.05
N ILE A 353 -20.28 10.35 9.29
CA ILE A 353 -21.22 9.35 8.77
C ILE A 353 -21.92 8.62 9.92
N HIS A 354 -21.19 8.28 10.98
CA HIS A 354 -21.78 7.61 12.14
C HIS A 354 -22.74 8.55 12.90
N ALA A 355 -22.35 9.81 13.11
CA ALA A 355 -23.20 10.83 13.75
C ALA A 355 -24.47 11.15 12.93
N MET A 356 -24.41 11.00 11.61
CA MET A 356 -25.52 11.23 10.68
C MET A 356 -26.29 9.96 10.32
N HIS A 357 -26.33 8.95 11.21
CA HIS A 357 -27.07 7.71 11.03
C HIS A 357 -26.78 6.97 9.70
N HIS A 358 -25.50 6.90 9.33
CA HIS A 358 -24.99 6.29 8.10
C HIS A 358 -25.31 7.04 6.80
N GLU A 359 -25.81 8.28 6.86
CA GLU A 359 -25.92 9.15 5.69
C GLU A 359 -24.53 9.51 5.14
N GLN A 360 -24.36 9.47 3.83
CA GLN A 360 -23.10 9.75 3.13
C GLN A 360 -23.23 10.87 2.09
N ASP A 361 -24.45 11.24 1.71
CA ASP A 361 -24.75 12.33 0.79
C ASP A 361 -24.62 13.68 1.50
N ILE A 362 -23.62 14.46 1.09
CA ILE A 362 -23.34 15.78 1.69
C ILE A 362 -24.48 16.78 1.50
N THR A 363 -25.36 16.57 0.50
CA THR A 363 -26.51 17.47 0.25
C THR A 363 -27.62 17.30 1.28
N LYS A 364 -27.60 16.19 2.02
CA LYS A 364 -28.53 15.88 3.12
C LYS A 364 -27.89 16.11 4.50
N MET A 365 -26.63 16.53 4.52
CA MET A 365 -25.91 16.92 5.74
C MET A 365 -26.00 18.43 5.95
N GLY A 366 -25.84 18.88 7.19
CA GLY A 366 -25.82 20.31 7.51
C GLY A 366 -25.78 20.58 9.01
N GLY A 367 -25.40 21.80 9.40
CA GLY A 367 -25.46 22.25 10.80
C GLY A 367 -24.42 21.64 11.75
N LEU A 368 -23.44 20.88 11.26
CA LEU A 368 -22.49 20.07 12.04
C LEU A 368 -21.36 20.86 12.76
N LYS A 369 -21.36 22.19 12.68
CA LYS A 369 -20.31 23.02 13.30
C LYS A 369 -20.52 23.20 14.81
N LYS A 370 -21.78 23.22 15.24
CA LYS A 370 -22.16 23.34 16.65
C LYS A 370 -21.98 22.00 17.35
#